data_AF-A0AA36BTF5-F1
#
_entry.id   AF-A0AA36BTF5-F1
#
_cell.length_a   1.000
_cell.length_b   1.000
_cell.length_c   1.000
_cell.angle_alpha   90.00
_cell.angle_beta   90.00
_cell.angle_gamma   90.00
#
_symmetry.space_group_name_H-M   'P 1'
#
loop_
_entity.id
_entity.type
_entity.pdbx_description
1 polymer ?
#
loop_
_entity_poly.entity_id
_entity_poly.type
_entity_poly.pdbx_seq_one_letter_code
_entity_poly.pdbx_strand_id
1 'polypeptide(L)'
;MSKLISSDNIDFDSFKRLHGPQLQTVPKRFWETLFNKLRGQVFDAGEMFTILLIDYDEEEEKDEEDNRPLWKVVTLSDMAADDGKHIYLIDHAWTYDVRNAEKHLKQIPSLVDRMASLMNIPVDEKSSDEIIQEILNKMWLYNQVYSFGHERKGSDEAMPLWYVMDEFGSRIQHSDDPSFAIAPFYYALDQLCYSVMFPLKDLQAKDEVSRNYLQKRYSDVEHSARLIPWQYSDLTDIDYIPKEPSDAYFYECRSKFTLPDEDEEPFVMNKDILKVYMDYDTMDGHLTDPRFVVVDDRDSADILFVKENLKNFKNLHQFVNQFPNECLVTVKDLLAVTGRRSELDRQNEDTLEYGPSWLPVTYNLNTELPQFVSYFQHRKKRSLANMLKIHC
;
A
#
# COMPACT_ATOMS: atom_id res chain seq x y z
N MET A 1 -0.28 23.20 -23.51
CA MET A 1 0.70 23.90 -22.66
C MET A 1 -0.07 24.86 -21.76
N SER A 2 -0.47 24.43 -20.55
CA SER A 2 -1.07 25.34 -19.56
C SER A 2 0.05 26.18 -18.94
N LYS A 3 -0.14 27.50 -18.88
CA LYS A 3 0.72 28.37 -18.06
C LYS A 3 0.68 27.82 -16.63
N LEU A 4 1.84 27.41 -16.11
CA LEU A 4 2.02 27.08 -14.70
C LEU A 4 1.61 28.32 -13.89
N ILE A 5 0.48 28.21 -13.18
CA ILE A 5 0.08 29.21 -12.19
C ILE A 5 1.10 29.07 -11.04
N SER A 6 1.84 30.13 -10.74
CA SER A 6 2.72 30.17 -9.57
C SER A 6 1.88 30.18 -8.28
N SER A 7 2.36 29.50 -7.23
CA SER A 7 1.69 29.39 -5.92
C SER A 7 1.31 30.75 -5.32
N ASP A 8 2.09 31.79 -5.59
CA ASP A 8 1.83 33.15 -5.11
C ASP A 8 0.60 33.82 -5.72
N ASN A 9 0.12 33.34 -6.87
CA ASN A 9 -0.91 34.01 -7.68
C ASN A 9 -2.22 33.23 -7.81
N ILE A 10 -2.37 32.09 -7.14
CA ILE A 10 -3.64 31.37 -7.15
C ILE A 10 -4.62 32.03 -6.17
N ASP A 11 -5.85 32.26 -6.61
CA ASP A 11 -6.95 32.66 -5.73
C ASP A 11 -7.64 31.44 -5.09
N PHE A 12 -8.43 31.67 -4.04
CA PHE A 12 -9.10 30.61 -3.30
C PHE A 12 -10.10 29.80 -4.16
N ASP A 13 -10.74 30.43 -5.15
CA ASP A 13 -11.68 29.73 -6.04
C ASP A 13 -10.96 28.78 -7.00
N SER A 14 -9.80 29.19 -7.51
CA SER A 14 -8.93 28.37 -8.33
C SER A 14 -8.30 27.24 -7.54
N PHE A 15 -7.92 27.48 -6.27
CA PHE A 15 -7.49 26.44 -5.35
C PHE A 15 -8.57 25.37 -5.16
N LYS A 16 -9.82 25.77 -4.87
CA LYS A 16 -10.95 24.83 -4.73
C LYS A 16 -11.18 24.00 -5.99
N ARG A 17 -11.07 24.62 -7.17
CA ARG A 17 -11.24 23.91 -8.45
C ARG A 17 -10.10 22.93 -8.71
N LEU A 18 -8.86 23.30 -8.39
CA LEU A 18 -7.68 22.47 -8.59
C LEU A 18 -7.63 21.28 -7.62
N HIS A 19 -8.02 21.49 -6.37
CA HIS A 19 -7.94 20.50 -5.29
C HIS A 19 -9.28 19.86 -4.94
N GLY A 20 -10.33 20.08 -5.73
CA GLY A 20 -11.71 19.68 -5.43
C GLY A 20 -11.86 18.25 -4.89
N PRO A 21 -11.32 17.22 -5.57
CA PRO A 21 -11.39 15.83 -5.08
C PRO A 21 -10.72 15.63 -3.71
N GLN A 22 -9.55 16.24 -3.49
CA GLN A 22 -8.83 16.13 -2.21
C GLN A 22 -9.55 16.88 -1.09
N LEU A 23 -10.12 18.05 -1.38
CA LEU A 23 -10.84 18.86 -0.40
C LEU A 23 -12.12 18.18 0.14
N GLN A 24 -12.62 17.12 -0.52
CA GLN A 24 -13.74 16.34 0.01
C GLN A 24 -13.38 15.58 1.29
N THR A 25 -12.09 15.33 1.55
CA THR A 25 -11.62 14.68 2.79
C THR A 25 -11.46 15.67 3.95
N VAL A 26 -11.57 16.97 3.69
CA VAL A 26 -11.39 18.04 4.68
C VAL A 26 -12.70 18.81 4.86
N PRO A 27 -13.21 19.02 6.09
CA PRO A 27 -14.40 19.84 6.30
C PRO A 27 -14.27 21.27 5.76
N LYS A 28 -15.32 21.77 5.10
CA LYS A 28 -15.33 23.09 4.41
C LYS A 28 -14.84 24.26 5.24
N ARG A 29 -15.11 24.23 6.55
CA ARG A 29 -14.70 25.28 7.51
C ARG A 29 -13.18 25.49 7.56
N PHE A 30 -12.40 24.48 7.23
CA PHE A 30 -10.94 24.55 7.27
C PHE A 30 -10.29 24.94 5.93
N TRP A 31 -11.06 25.01 4.83
CA TRP A 31 -10.48 25.16 3.49
C TRP A 31 -9.70 26.45 3.29
N GLU A 32 -10.19 27.57 3.83
CA GLU A 32 -9.53 28.86 3.70
C GLU A 32 -8.24 28.93 4.52
N THR A 33 -8.25 28.41 5.75
CA THR A 33 -7.06 28.28 6.58
C THR A 33 -6.03 27.35 5.93
N LEU A 34 -6.46 26.20 5.42
CA LEU A 34 -5.59 25.26 4.69
C LEU A 34 -4.95 25.93 3.47
N PHE A 35 -5.73 26.66 2.68
CA PHE A 35 -5.24 27.40 1.52
C PHE A 35 -4.13 28.39 1.92
N ASN A 36 -4.36 29.19 2.96
CA ASN A 36 -3.39 30.15 3.45
C ASN A 36 -2.12 29.48 4.00
N LYS A 37 -2.26 28.37 4.74
CA LYS A 37 -1.12 27.62 5.27
C LYS A 37 -0.29 26.96 4.18
N LEU A 38 -0.92 26.36 3.16
CA LEU A 38 -0.22 25.77 2.01
C LEU A 38 0.51 26.85 1.20
N ARG A 39 -0.15 27.98 0.92
CA ARG A 39 0.47 29.08 0.17
C ARG A 39 1.65 29.70 0.93
N GLY A 40 1.54 29.83 2.25
CA GLY A 40 2.58 30.41 3.09
C GLY A 40 3.59 29.42 3.66
N GLN A 41 3.45 28.12 3.36
CA GLN A 41 4.19 27.02 4.00
C GLN A 41 4.26 27.16 5.53
N VAL A 42 3.10 27.41 6.15
CA VAL A 42 3.00 27.68 7.59
C VAL A 42 2.85 26.39 8.37
N PHE A 43 3.88 26.06 9.17
CA PHE A 43 3.90 24.93 10.10
C PHE A 43 3.82 25.44 11.54
N ASP A 44 2.61 25.46 12.09
CA ASP A 44 2.29 26.04 13.41
C ASP A 44 1.80 24.99 14.42
N ALA A 45 1.96 23.70 14.12
CA ALA A 45 1.58 22.62 15.03
C ALA A 45 2.28 22.76 16.40
N GLY A 46 3.54 23.19 16.44
CA GLY A 46 4.30 23.38 17.68
C GLY A 46 3.76 24.49 18.60
N GLU A 47 2.86 25.35 18.13
CA GLU A 47 2.19 26.35 18.97
C GLU A 47 1.04 25.75 19.78
N MET A 48 0.47 24.64 19.29
CA MET A 48 -0.75 24.03 19.83
C MET A 48 -0.52 22.65 20.43
N PHE A 49 0.61 22.01 20.14
CA PHE A 49 0.91 20.65 20.55
C PHE A 49 2.33 20.51 21.10
N THR A 50 2.52 19.53 21.97
CA THR A 50 3.85 19.10 22.44
C THR A 50 3.97 17.59 22.40
N ILE A 51 5.20 17.12 22.21
CA ILE A 51 5.56 15.70 22.17
C ILE A 51 6.12 15.32 23.54
N LEU A 52 5.58 14.26 24.13
CA LEU A 52 5.99 13.69 25.41
C LEU A 52 6.51 12.27 25.19
N LEU A 53 7.62 11.94 25.86
CA LEU A 53 8.07 10.57 26.03
C LEU A 53 7.60 10.09 27.40
N ILE A 54 6.87 8.99 27.45
CA ILE A 54 6.50 8.33 28.71
C ILE A 54 7.63 7.38 29.08
N ASP A 55 8.20 7.62 30.25
CA ASP A 55 9.17 6.74 30.90
C ASP A 55 8.40 5.84 31.88
N TYR A 56 8.51 4.52 31.73
CA TYR A 56 7.98 3.56 32.68
C TYR A 56 9.13 3.14 33.60
N ASP A 57 8.92 3.21 34.91
CA ASP A 57 9.91 2.69 35.87
C ASP A 57 10.12 1.18 35.62
N GLU A 58 11.37 0.69 35.77
CA GLU A 58 11.84 -0.68 35.44
C GLU A 58 11.00 -1.84 36.03
N GLU A 59 10.10 -1.58 36.99
CA GLU A 59 9.20 -2.57 37.59
C GLU A 59 7.90 -2.83 36.79
N GLU A 60 7.57 -1.99 35.80
CA GLU A 60 6.38 -2.10 34.94
C GLU A 60 6.71 -2.45 33.47
N GLU A 61 7.82 -3.16 33.21
CA GLU A 61 8.07 -3.78 31.90
C GLU A 61 6.96 -4.82 31.61
N LYS A 62 5.85 -4.34 31.04
CA LYS A 62 4.82 -5.18 30.43
C LYS A 62 5.43 -5.91 29.27
N ASP A 63 5.70 -7.21 29.47
CA ASP A 63 6.10 -8.19 28.48
C ASP A 63 7.28 -7.75 27.58
N GLU A 64 8.36 -8.53 27.54
CA GLU A 64 9.54 -8.30 26.67
C GLU A 64 9.20 -8.04 25.16
N GLU A 65 7.95 -8.27 24.75
CA GLU A 65 7.43 -8.04 23.40
C GLU A 65 7.08 -6.58 23.06
N ASP A 66 6.92 -5.67 24.04
CA ASP A 66 6.56 -4.25 23.80
C ASP A 66 7.52 -3.23 24.43
N ASN A 67 8.84 -3.48 24.32
CA ASN A 67 9.92 -2.55 24.72
C ASN A 67 10.01 -1.25 23.87
N ARG A 68 8.88 -0.71 23.42
CA ARG A 68 8.85 0.50 22.59
C ARG A 68 8.68 1.73 23.47
N PRO A 69 9.48 2.79 23.26
CA PRO A 69 9.27 4.04 23.96
C PRO A 69 7.87 4.56 23.64
N LEU A 70 7.06 4.81 24.67
CA LEU A 70 5.69 5.22 24.49
C LEU A 70 5.65 6.74 24.32
N TRP A 71 5.47 7.19 23.08
CA TRP A 71 5.35 8.60 22.75
C TRP A 71 3.89 9.03 22.78
N LYS A 72 3.63 10.21 23.31
CA LYS A 72 2.32 10.87 23.23
C LYS A 72 2.46 12.27 22.69
N VAL A 73 1.47 12.69 21.92
CA VAL A 73 1.31 14.09 21.53
C VAL A 73 0.10 14.62 22.32
N VAL A 74 0.23 15.79 22.93
CA VAL A 74 -0.87 16.40 23.70
C VAL A 74 -1.09 17.85 23.29
N THR A 75 -2.32 18.34 23.46
CA THR A 75 -2.68 19.73 23.25
C THR A 75 -2.08 20.65 24.33
N LEU A 76 -1.70 21.87 23.95
CA LEU A 76 -1.22 22.90 24.88
C LEU A 76 -2.34 23.82 25.40
N SER A 77 -3.47 23.87 24.70
CA SER A 77 -4.63 24.69 25.04
C SER A 77 -5.93 24.03 24.57
N ASP A 78 -7.04 24.56 25.06
CA ASP A 78 -8.38 24.12 24.65
C ASP A 78 -8.61 24.40 23.15
N MET A 79 -9.31 23.48 22.48
CA MET A 79 -9.53 23.49 21.04
C MET A 79 -10.96 23.09 20.73
N ALA A 80 -11.71 23.97 20.06
CA ALA A 80 -13.05 23.65 19.56
C ALA A 80 -12.94 23.00 18.17
N ALA A 81 -13.60 21.86 17.95
CA ALA A 81 -13.51 21.13 16.68
C ALA A 81 -14.16 21.86 15.49
N ASP A 82 -15.03 22.83 15.79
CA ASP A 82 -15.72 23.68 14.82
C ASP A 82 -14.98 24.98 14.48
N ASP A 83 -13.93 25.35 15.23
CA ASP A 83 -13.09 26.52 14.89
C ASP A 83 -12.23 26.22 13.66
N GLY A 84 -12.53 26.91 12.56
CA GLY A 84 -11.87 26.78 11.26
C GLY A 84 -10.37 27.10 11.25
N LYS A 85 -9.80 27.61 12.36
CA LYS A 85 -8.35 27.83 12.50
C LYS A 85 -7.56 26.55 12.79
N HIS A 86 -8.20 25.54 13.37
CA HIS A 86 -7.53 24.32 13.83
C HIS A 86 -7.37 23.29 12.71
N ILE A 87 -6.53 23.61 11.74
CA ILE A 87 -6.05 22.67 10.72
C ILE A 87 -4.55 22.84 10.56
N TYR A 88 -3.78 21.76 10.60
CA TYR A 88 -2.33 21.81 10.68
C TYR A 88 -1.69 21.01 9.53
N LEU A 89 -0.53 21.48 9.07
CA LEU A 89 0.29 20.79 8.10
C LEU A 89 1.33 19.95 8.84
N ILE A 90 1.47 18.71 8.40
CA ILE A 90 2.49 17.76 8.82
C ILE A 90 3.34 17.47 7.58
N ASP A 91 4.64 17.64 7.70
CA ASP A 91 5.56 17.45 6.58
C ASP A 91 5.83 15.96 6.32
N HIS A 92 6.18 15.64 5.08
CA HIS A 92 6.63 14.32 4.67
C HIS A 92 8.15 14.31 4.66
N ALA A 93 8.74 14.07 5.84
CA ALA A 93 10.19 14.09 6.07
C ALA A 93 10.99 13.24 5.06
N TRP A 94 10.40 12.16 4.56
CA TRP A 94 10.99 11.33 3.53
C TRP A 94 9.91 10.73 2.65
N THR A 95 10.00 10.94 1.32
CA THR A 95 9.18 10.29 0.30
C THR A 95 10.06 9.48 -0.64
N TYR A 96 9.66 8.26 -0.98
CA TYR A 96 10.51 7.35 -1.74
C TYR A 96 9.75 6.20 -2.42
N ASP A 97 10.37 5.67 -3.47
CA ASP A 97 10.06 4.34 -4.01
C ASP A 97 10.88 3.31 -3.22
N VAL A 98 10.26 2.18 -2.83
CA VAL A 98 10.90 1.16 -1.98
C VAL A 98 12.24 0.66 -2.54
N ARG A 99 12.40 0.59 -3.87
CA ARG A 99 13.64 0.15 -4.54
C ARG A 99 14.78 1.15 -4.38
N ASN A 100 14.46 2.39 -4.06
CA ASN A 100 15.41 3.48 -3.87
C ASN A 100 15.64 3.83 -2.39
N ALA A 101 14.96 3.18 -1.43
CA ALA A 101 15.04 3.53 -0.01
C ALA A 101 16.48 3.53 0.52
N GLU A 102 17.21 2.41 0.33
CA GLU A 102 18.61 2.30 0.75
C GLU A 102 19.51 3.30 0.02
N LYS A 103 19.27 3.52 -1.28
CA LYS A 103 20.02 4.50 -2.08
C LYS A 103 19.81 5.93 -1.55
N HIS A 104 18.58 6.29 -1.18
CA HIS A 104 18.28 7.60 -0.60
C HIS A 104 19.04 7.80 0.71
N LEU A 105 19.03 6.80 1.62
CA LEU A 105 19.78 6.86 2.87
C LEU A 105 21.28 7.07 2.63
N LYS A 106 21.87 6.44 1.61
CA LYS A 106 23.30 6.60 1.28
C LYS A 106 23.65 7.94 0.61
N GLN A 107 22.70 8.58 -0.08
CA GLN A 107 22.99 9.70 -1.00
C GLN A 107 22.41 11.04 -0.58
N ILE A 108 21.32 11.05 0.19
CA ILE A 108 20.68 12.28 0.64
C ILE A 108 21.35 12.72 1.95
N PRO A 109 22.01 13.90 1.98
CA PRO A 109 22.68 14.39 3.17
C PRO A 109 21.71 14.50 4.35
N SER A 110 22.19 14.17 5.56
CA SER A 110 21.44 14.23 6.84
C SER A 110 20.20 13.32 6.97
N LEU A 111 19.80 12.60 5.91
CA LEU A 111 18.61 11.76 5.97
C LEU A 111 18.79 10.60 6.97
N VAL A 112 19.97 9.98 7.00
CA VAL A 112 20.30 8.93 7.97
C VAL A 112 20.18 9.46 9.39
N ASP A 113 20.79 10.61 9.67
CA ASP A 113 20.76 11.21 11.01
C ASP A 113 19.31 11.55 11.44
N ARG A 114 18.53 12.13 10.52
CA ARG A 114 17.12 12.46 10.77
C ARG A 114 16.27 11.21 11.03
N MET A 115 16.40 10.18 10.19
CA MET A 115 15.63 8.93 10.35
C MET A 115 16.09 8.14 11.58
N ALA A 116 17.38 8.12 11.88
CA ALA A 116 17.90 7.49 13.09
C ALA A 116 17.35 8.17 14.35
N SER A 117 17.36 9.51 14.39
CA SER A 117 16.78 10.28 15.50
C SER A 117 15.28 10.03 15.64
N LEU A 118 14.52 10.10 14.54
CA LEU A 118 13.08 9.86 14.52
C LEU A 118 12.71 8.45 15.01
N MET A 119 13.52 7.44 14.65
CA MET A 119 13.32 6.04 15.01
C MET A 119 13.99 5.63 16.33
N ASN A 120 14.60 6.58 17.05
CA ASN A 120 15.34 6.36 18.30
C ASN A 120 16.41 5.28 18.16
N ILE A 121 17.16 5.32 17.06
CA ILE A 121 18.29 4.43 16.78
C ILE A 121 19.55 5.07 17.40
N PRO A 122 20.22 4.40 18.35
CA PRO A 122 21.47 4.91 18.89
C PRO A 122 22.52 4.88 17.78
N VAL A 123 23.06 6.07 17.48
CA VAL A 123 24.09 6.27 16.45
C VAL A 123 25.50 6.11 17.00
N ASP A 124 25.66 6.29 18.31
CA ASP A 124 26.92 6.11 19.01
C ASP A 124 27.33 4.63 18.90
N GLU A 125 28.59 4.38 18.57
CA GLU A 125 29.20 3.05 18.43
C GLU A 125 28.77 2.22 17.20
N LYS A 126 27.94 2.75 16.30
CA LYS A 126 27.55 2.05 15.07
C LYS A 126 28.18 2.65 13.82
N SER A 127 28.49 1.80 12.85
CA SER A 127 28.84 2.23 11.49
C SER A 127 27.61 2.77 10.75
N SER A 128 27.86 3.59 9.73
CA SER A 128 26.77 4.13 8.90
C SER A 128 25.92 3.03 8.25
N ASP A 129 26.52 1.91 7.83
CA ASP A 129 25.80 0.81 7.20
C ASP A 129 24.90 0.06 8.21
N GLU A 130 25.35 -0.11 9.45
CA GLU A 130 24.54 -0.69 10.53
C GLU A 130 23.32 0.18 10.85
N ILE A 131 23.51 1.50 10.92
CA ILE A 131 22.41 2.45 11.13
C ILE A 131 21.41 2.39 9.98
N ILE A 132 21.89 2.38 8.73
CA ILE A 132 21.04 2.25 7.54
C ILE A 132 20.20 0.97 7.60
N GLN A 133 20.83 -0.16 7.93
CA GLN A 133 20.11 -1.42 8.00
C GLN A 133 19.06 -1.42 9.13
N GLU A 134 19.37 -0.81 10.27
CA GLU A 134 18.41 -0.67 11.36
C GLU A 134 17.23 0.25 10.98
N ILE A 135 17.49 1.35 10.25
CA ILE A 135 16.43 2.20 9.69
C ILE A 135 15.54 1.39 8.76
N LEU A 136 16.11 0.65 7.80
CA LEU A 136 15.35 -0.19 6.87
C LEU A 136 14.53 -1.27 7.60
N ASN A 137 15.04 -1.80 8.72
CA ASN A 137 14.35 -2.78 9.55
C ASN A 137 13.24 -2.17 10.42
N LYS A 138 13.31 -0.88 10.78
CA LYS A 138 12.32 -0.21 11.65
C LYS A 138 11.30 0.64 10.89
N MET A 139 11.62 1.07 9.67
CA MET A 139 10.81 2.05 8.93
C MET A 139 9.36 1.61 8.68
N TRP A 140 9.08 0.30 8.64
CA TRP A 140 7.72 -0.23 8.44
C TRP A 140 6.71 0.27 9.48
N LEU A 141 7.14 0.62 10.70
CA LEU A 141 6.30 1.20 11.76
C LEU A 141 5.84 2.64 11.45
N TYR A 142 6.63 3.35 10.65
CA TYR A 142 6.47 4.77 10.35
C TYR A 142 5.89 5.00 8.96
N ASN A 143 6.11 4.03 8.08
CA ASN A 143 5.74 4.08 6.68
C ASN A 143 4.24 4.24 6.48
N GLN A 144 3.91 5.17 5.60
CA GLN A 144 2.59 5.41 5.06
C GLN A 144 2.67 5.34 3.54
N VAL A 145 1.52 5.25 2.87
CA VAL A 145 1.46 5.14 1.41
C VAL A 145 0.32 5.99 0.86
N TYR A 146 0.58 6.61 -0.28
CA TYR A 146 -0.47 7.07 -1.18
C TYR A 146 -0.10 6.66 -2.61
N SER A 147 -1.09 6.59 -3.48
CA SER A 147 -0.90 6.36 -4.90
C SER A 147 -1.49 7.52 -5.68
N PHE A 148 -0.76 7.97 -6.71
CA PHE A 148 -1.30 8.93 -7.65
C PHE A 148 -2.05 8.17 -8.74
N GLY A 149 -3.37 8.36 -8.81
CA GLY A 149 -4.16 7.84 -9.92
C GLY A 149 -3.66 8.47 -11.22
N HIS A 150 -3.10 7.66 -12.12
CA HIS A 150 -2.73 8.15 -13.43
C HIS A 150 -3.99 8.17 -14.30
N GLU A 151 -4.57 9.35 -14.53
CA GLU A 151 -5.83 9.52 -15.28
C GLU A 151 -5.87 8.81 -16.64
N ARG A 152 -4.70 8.53 -17.25
CA ARG A 152 -4.58 7.85 -18.54
C ARG A 152 -4.40 6.33 -18.48
N LYS A 153 -4.00 5.77 -17.34
CA LYS A 153 -3.58 4.36 -17.21
C LYS A 153 -4.41 3.55 -16.22
N GLY A 154 -5.40 4.17 -15.58
CA GLY A 154 -6.26 3.52 -14.59
C GLY A 154 -5.57 3.36 -13.23
N SER A 155 -6.36 3.00 -12.23
CA SER A 155 -5.90 2.76 -10.84
C SER A 155 -4.90 1.62 -10.72
N ASP A 156 -4.96 0.67 -11.64
CA ASP A 156 -4.27 -0.62 -11.54
C ASP A 156 -2.77 -0.50 -11.90
N GLU A 157 -2.34 0.62 -12.49
CA GLU A 157 -0.92 0.94 -12.78
C GLU A 157 -0.34 2.02 -11.83
N ALA A 158 -1.09 2.48 -10.84
CA ALA A 158 -0.61 3.52 -9.92
C ALA A 158 0.47 2.95 -8.98
N MET A 159 1.73 3.35 -9.18
CA MET A 159 2.81 2.91 -8.28
C MET A 159 2.64 3.56 -6.90
N PRO A 160 2.65 2.78 -5.80
CA PRO A 160 2.57 3.32 -4.47
C PRO A 160 3.83 4.15 -4.17
N LEU A 161 3.64 5.38 -3.69
CA LEU A 161 4.72 6.19 -3.14
C LEU A 161 4.67 6.10 -1.62
N TRP A 162 5.80 5.70 -1.04
CA TRP A 162 5.93 5.56 0.40
C TRP A 162 6.42 6.86 1.01
N TYR A 163 5.99 7.11 2.25
CA TYR A 163 6.48 8.27 2.99
C TYR A 163 6.54 8.03 4.49
N VAL A 164 7.45 8.76 5.13
CA VAL A 164 7.56 8.93 6.58
C VAL A 164 7.21 10.38 6.90
N MET A 165 6.30 10.60 7.84
CA MET A 165 5.97 11.94 8.31
C MET A 165 7.12 12.51 9.15
N ASP A 166 7.11 13.82 9.35
CA ASP A 166 8.02 14.47 10.30
C ASP A 166 7.91 13.94 11.75
N GLU A 167 8.77 14.48 12.60
CA GLU A 167 8.92 14.13 14.00
C GLU A 167 7.61 14.34 14.78
N PHE A 168 6.74 15.26 14.36
CA PHE A 168 5.46 15.47 14.99
C PHE A 168 4.44 14.43 14.53
N GLY A 169 4.24 14.29 13.22
CA GLY A 169 3.26 13.37 12.66
C GLY A 169 3.53 11.92 12.99
N SER A 170 4.81 11.52 13.03
CA SER A 170 5.25 10.16 13.35
C SER A 170 5.01 9.76 14.81
N ARG A 171 4.71 10.71 15.71
CA ARG A 171 4.48 10.46 17.14
C ARG A 171 3.01 10.41 17.53
N ILE A 172 2.11 10.72 16.59
CA ILE A 172 0.65 10.66 16.82
C ILE A 172 0.22 9.19 16.82
N GLN A 173 -0.30 8.74 17.96
CA GLN A 173 -0.63 7.33 18.18
C GLN A 173 -2.01 6.94 17.67
N HIS A 174 -2.21 5.62 17.58
CA HIS A 174 -3.49 5.04 17.22
C HIS A 174 -4.55 5.24 18.31
N SER A 175 -5.79 5.54 17.91
CA SER A 175 -6.99 5.31 18.72
C SER A 175 -8.17 4.96 17.82
N ASP A 176 -9.05 4.08 18.29
CA ASP A 176 -10.34 3.78 17.67
C ASP A 176 -11.37 4.90 17.83
N ASP A 177 -11.19 5.76 18.85
CA ASP A 177 -11.92 7.01 19.04
C ASP A 177 -10.94 8.20 18.94
N PRO A 178 -10.43 8.48 17.72
CA PRO A 178 -9.37 9.45 17.52
C PRO A 178 -9.80 10.89 17.84
N SER A 179 -8.88 11.70 18.35
CA SER A 179 -9.10 13.14 18.50
C SER A 179 -8.91 13.92 17.19
N PHE A 180 -8.12 13.41 16.25
CA PHE A 180 -7.83 14.06 14.97
C PHE A 180 -8.00 13.13 13.78
N ALA A 181 -8.44 13.70 12.66
CA ALA A 181 -8.27 13.08 11.35
C ALA A 181 -6.95 13.54 10.75
N ILE A 182 -6.28 12.63 10.03
CA ILE A 182 -5.07 12.92 9.26
C ILE A 182 -5.25 12.34 7.86
N ALA A 183 -5.09 13.17 6.84
CA ALA A 183 -5.24 12.77 5.44
C ALA A 183 -4.06 13.28 4.59
N PRO A 184 -3.52 12.48 3.65
CA PRO A 184 -2.54 12.98 2.71
C PRO A 184 -3.17 14.03 1.78
N PHE A 185 -2.40 15.06 1.45
CA PHE A 185 -2.79 16.16 0.60
C PHE A 185 -1.62 16.56 -0.31
N TYR A 186 -1.80 16.38 -1.62
CA TYR A 186 -0.88 16.82 -2.65
C TYR A 186 -1.19 18.26 -3.06
N TYR A 187 -0.26 19.16 -2.79
CA TYR A 187 -0.33 20.54 -3.23
C TYR A 187 0.34 20.70 -4.59
N ALA A 188 -0.47 20.85 -5.63
CA ALA A 188 -0.05 20.73 -7.03
C ALA A 188 0.81 21.91 -7.50
N LEU A 189 0.75 23.06 -6.83
CA LEU A 189 1.51 24.24 -7.20
C LEU A 189 2.98 24.12 -6.81
N ASP A 190 3.24 23.59 -5.62
CA ASP A 190 4.61 23.32 -5.15
C ASP A 190 5.07 21.90 -5.48
N GLN A 191 4.15 21.04 -5.94
CA GLN A 191 4.36 19.62 -6.20
C GLN A 191 4.84 18.84 -4.97
N LEU A 192 4.35 19.25 -3.79
CA LEU A 192 4.68 18.66 -2.50
C LEU A 192 3.48 17.91 -1.92
N CYS A 193 3.76 16.89 -1.12
CA CYS A 193 2.75 16.19 -0.34
C CYS A 193 2.89 16.55 1.13
N TYR A 194 1.74 16.77 1.76
CA TYR A 194 1.61 17.00 3.18
C TYR A 194 0.64 15.98 3.76
N SER A 195 0.67 15.82 5.08
CA SER A 195 -0.44 15.27 5.83
C SER A 195 -1.20 16.44 6.47
N VAL A 196 -2.50 16.52 6.24
CA VAL A 196 -3.37 17.56 6.80
C VAL A 196 -4.09 16.99 8.00
N MET A 197 -4.01 17.69 9.12
CA MET A 197 -4.54 17.25 10.41
C MET A 197 -5.58 18.23 10.95
N PHE A 198 -6.74 17.76 11.39
CA PHE A 198 -7.80 18.60 11.97
C PHE A 198 -8.61 17.85 13.04
N PRO A 199 -9.15 18.55 14.05
CA PRO A 199 -9.83 17.93 15.19
C PRO A 199 -11.18 17.33 14.78
N LEU A 200 -11.53 16.23 15.43
CA LEU A 200 -12.81 15.53 15.29
C LEU A 200 -13.77 15.80 16.45
N LYS A 201 -13.24 16.21 17.60
CA LYS A 201 -13.96 16.51 18.84
C LYS A 201 -13.30 17.67 19.58
N ASP A 202 -14.06 18.33 20.43
CA ASP A 202 -13.53 19.39 21.30
C ASP A 202 -12.50 18.79 22.26
N LEU A 203 -11.42 19.52 22.50
CA LEU A 203 -10.28 19.08 23.30
C LEU A 203 -9.97 20.13 24.35
N GLN A 204 -9.54 19.67 25.51
CA GLN A 204 -8.97 20.50 26.57
C GLN A 204 -7.45 20.47 26.49
N ALA A 205 -6.80 21.44 27.14
CA ALA A 205 -5.36 21.40 27.32
C ALA A 205 -4.93 20.06 27.96
N LYS A 206 -3.86 19.45 27.42
CA LYS A 206 -3.29 18.14 27.78
C LYS A 206 -4.06 16.92 27.30
N ASP A 207 -5.14 17.09 26.53
CA ASP A 207 -5.79 15.94 25.88
C ASP A 207 -4.86 15.30 24.86
N GLU A 208 -4.97 13.98 24.74
CA GLU A 208 -4.16 13.19 23.81
C GLU A 208 -4.56 13.44 22.35
N VAL A 209 -3.55 13.66 21.53
CA VAL A 209 -3.63 13.78 20.08
C VAL A 209 -3.43 12.39 19.49
N SER A 210 -4.49 11.84 18.90
CA SER A 210 -4.53 10.49 18.35
C SER A 210 -5.23 10.47 17.00
N ARG A 211 -4.95 9.43 16.22
CA ARG A 211 -5.54 9.19 14.91
C ARG A 211 -5.96 7.73 14.74
N ASN A 212 -6.82 7.47 13.78
CA ASN A 212 -7.11 6.09 13.40
C ASN A 212 -6.18 5.65 12.25
N TYR A 213 -5.33 4.63 12.47
CA TYR A 213 -4.50 4.06 11.39
C TYR A 213 -5.35 3.23 10.40
N LEU A 214 -6.52 2.76 10.82
CA LEU A 214 -7.47 2.01 10.02
C LEU A 214 -8.54 2.95 9.45
N GLN A 215 -8.39 3.33 8.18
CA GLN A 215 -9.34 4.22 7.51
C GLN A 215 -10.69 3.57 7.17
N LYS A 216 -10.77 2.23 7.26
CA LYS A 216 -11.97 1.43 6.93
C LYS A 216 -12.40 0.65 8.15
N ARG A 217 -13.70 0.33 8.20
CA ARG A 217 -14.25 -0.57 9.20
C ARG A 217 -13.98 -2.02 8.78
N TYR A 218 -13.47 -2.81 9.72
CA TYR A 218 -13.19 -4.23 9.56
C TYR A 218 -13.99 -5.04 10.59
N SER A 219 -13.97 -6.37 10.47
CA SER A 219 -14.37 -7.25 11.57
C SER A 219 -13.41 -7.10 12.76
N ASP A 220 -13.84 -7.42 13.97
CA ASP A 220 -13.01 -7.26 15.19
C ASP A 220 -11.68 -8.01 15.07
N VAL A 221 -11.71 -9.22 14.51
CA VAL A 221 -10.51 -10.05 14.31
C VAL A 221 -9.56 -9.44 13.27
N GLU A 222 -10.07 -8.95 12.15
CA GLU A 222 -9.24 -8.26 11.14
C GLU A 222 -8.71 -6.92 11.67
N HIS A 223 -9.49 -6.22 12.47
CA HIS A 223 -9.10 -4.99 13.12
C HIS A 223 -7.88 -5.23 14.03
N SER A 224 -7.96 -6.21 14.94
CA SER A 224 -6.83 -6.62 15.78
C SER A 224 -5.62 -7.05 14.96
N ALA A 225 -5.82 -7.87 13.92
CA ALA A 225 -4.73 -8.35 13.05
C ALA A 225 -4.00 -7.21 12.32
N ARG A 226 -4.72 -6.16 11.88
CA ARG A 226 -4.12 -4.99 11.21
C ARG A 226 -3.39 -4.06 12.16
N LEU A 227 -3.77 -4.06 13.44
CA LEU A 227 -3.15 -3.21 14.45
C LEU A 227 -1.93 -3.83 15.12
N ILE A 228 -1.63 -5.12 14.93
CA ILE A 228 -0.43 -5.79 15.45
C ILE A 228 0.85 -4.94 15.41
N PRO A 229 1.16 -4.20 14.31
CA PRO A 229 2.29 -3.27 14.27
C PRO A 229 2.37 -2.27 15.42
N TRP A 230 1.23 -1.80 15.95
CA TRP A 230 1.12 -0.72 16.92
C TRP A 230 0.52 -1.19 18.25
N GLN A 231 -0.39 -2.16 18.22
CA GLN A 231 -1.07 -2.73 19.37
C GLN A 231 -1.06 -4.25 19.26
N TYR A 232 -0.33 -4.91 20.16
CA TYR A 232 -0.26 -6.37 20.19
C TYR A 232 -1.64 -6.98 20.48
N SER A 233 -1.91 -8.13 19.88
CA SER A 233 -3.08 -8.96 20.14
C SER A 233 -2.70 -10.42 19.87
N ASP A 234 -2.95 -11.31 20.81
CA ASP A 234 -2.79 -12.75 20.57
C ASP A 234 -3.97 -13.25 19.72
N LEU A 235 -3.65 -13.78 18.53
CA LEU A 235 -4.61 -14.35 17.58
C LEU A 235 -4.40 -15.86 17.42
N THR A 236 -3.67 -16.52 18.33
CA THR A 236 -3.41 -17.97 18.24
C THR A 236 -4.64 -18.84 18.45
N ASP A 237 -5.76 -18.27 18.90
CA ASP A 237 -7.09 -18.89 18.94
C ASP A 237 -7.76 -18.94 17.56
N ILE A 238 -7.31 -18.10 16.61
CA ILE A 238 -7.78 -18.12 15.22
C ILE A 238 -7.13 -19.29 14.49
N ASP A 239 -7.96 -20.07 13.77
CA ASP A 239 -7.47 -21.13 12.88
C ASP A 239 -6.58 -20.52 11.78
N TYR A 240 -5.31 -20.90 11.75
CA TYR A 240 -4.34 -20.42 10.79
C TYR A 240 -4.42 -21.13 9.43
N ILE A 241 -5.25 -22.16 9.27
CA ILE A 241 -5.43 -22.83 7.98
C ILE A 241 -6.27 -21.91 7.06
N PRO A 242 -5.78 -21.55 5.87
CA PRO A 242 -6.55 -20.79 4.90
C PRO A 242 -7.82 -21.52 4.50
N LYS A 243 -8.90 -20.75 4.32
CA LYS A 243 -10.18 -21.29 3.89
C LYS A 243 -10.32 -21.14 2.38
N GLU A 244 -10.95 -22.13 1.74
CA GLU A 244 -11.29 -22.02 0.33
C GLU A 244 -12.20 -20.79 0.12
N PRO A 245 -11.83 -19.86 -0.77
CA PRO A 245 -12.66 -18.70 -1.03
C PRO A 245 -13.93 -19.12 -1.78
N SER A 246 -15.00 -18.34 -1.63
CA SER A 246 -16.25 -18.57 -2.35
C SER A 246 -16.08 -18.40 -3.86
N ASP A 247 -16.98 -18.99 -4.65
CA ASP A 247 -17.00 -18.83 -6.11
C ASP A 247 -16.97 -17.35 -6.56
N ALA A 248 -17.56 -16.44 -5.78
CA ALA A 248 -17.57 -14.99 -6.06
C ALA A 248 -16.16 -14.41 -6.25
N TYR A 249 -15.18 -14.92 -5.50
CA TYR A 249 -13.77 -14.52 -5.61
C TYR A 249 -13.22 -14.84 -7.01
N PHE A 250 -13.52 -16.03 -7.53
CA PHE A 250 -13.11 -16.43 -8.88
C PHE A 250 -13.93 -15.72 -9.96
N TYR A 251 -15.21 -15.45 -9.71
CA TYR A 251 -16.06 -14.69 -10.62
C TYR A 251 -15.58 -13.24 -10.82
N GLU A 252 -14.91 -12.62 -9.84
CA GLU A 252 -14.33 -11.31 -10.04
C GLU A 252 -13.20 -11.32 -11.09
N CYS A 253 -12.34 -12.35 -11.13
CA CYS A 253 -11.40 -12.53 -12.25
C CYS A 253 -12.18 -12.88 -13.53
N ARG A 254 -13.05 -13.89 -13.47
CA ARG A 254 -13.74 -14.47 -14.65
C ARG A 254 -14.65 -13.48 -15.36
N SER A 255 -15.37 -12.62 -14.63
CA SER A 255 -16.31 -11.63 -15.19
C SER A 255 -15.63 -10.59 -16.09
N LYS A 256 -14.29 -10.49 -16.01
CA LYS A 256 -13.48 -9.66 -16.91
C LYS A 256 -13.27 -10.31 -18.29
N PHE A 257 -13.66 -11.57 -18.47
CA PHE A 257 -13.42 -12.34 -19.70
C PHE A 257 -14.72 -12.87 -20.31
N THR A 258 -14.82 -12.85 -21.64
CA THR A 258 -15.86 -13.58 -22.37
C THR A 258 -15.25 -14.83 -22.98
N LEU A 259 -15.92 -15.98 -22.83
CA LEU A 259 -15.48 -17.27 -23.36
C LEU A 259 -16.08 -17.50 -24.76
N PRO A 260 -15.45 -18.35 -25.60
CA PRO A 260 -16.10 -18.91 -26.78
C PRO A 260 -17.41 -19.60 -26.40
N ASP A 261 -18.39 -19.60 -27.31
CA ASP A 261 -19.65 -20.30 -27.09
C ASP A 261 -19.40 -21.82 -27.12
N GLU A 262 -19.94 -22.56 -26.14
CA GLU A 262 -19.67 -24.01 -25.99
C GLU A 262 -20.15 -24.85 -27.19
N ASP A 263 -21.15 -24.33 -27.92
CA ASP A 263 -21.75 -24.98 -29.09
C ASP A 263 -21.06 -24.59 -30.42
N GLU A 264 -20.07 -23.69 -30.41
CA GLU A 264 -19.34 -23.33 -31.62
C GLU A 264 -18.31 -24.39 -32.03
N GLU A 265 -18.23 -24.68 -33.33
CA GLU A 265 -17.18 -25.57 -33.84
C GLU A 265 -15.79 -24.94 -33.64
N PRO A 266 -14.77 -25.74 -33.28
CA PRO A 266 -13.42 -25.22 -33.14
C PRO A 266 -12.96 -24.51 -34.42
N PHE A 267 -12.51 -23.28 -34.28
CA PHE A 267 -11.96 -22.52 -35.40
C PHE A 267 -10.75 -23.25 -36.01
N VAL A 268 -10.80 -23.49 -37.32
CA VAL A 268 -9.72 -24.14 -38.08
C VAL A 268 -9.10 -23.13 -39.06
N MET A 269 -7.82 -22.84 -38.87
CA MET A 269 -7.05 -22.01 -39.79
C MET A 269 -6.51 -22.84 -40.97
N ASN A 270 -7.00 -22.55 -42.17
CA ASN A 270 -6.59 -23.23 -43.41
C ASN A 270 -5.86 -22.25 -44.34
N LYS A 271 -4.64 -21.86 -43.97
CA LYS A 271 -3.76 -21.00 -44.78
C LYS A 271 -2.33 -21.53 -44.78
N ASP A 272 -1.68 -21.47 -45.94
CA ASP A 272 -0.27 -21.89 -46.10
C ASP A 272 0.71 -20.84 -45.57
N ILE A 273 0.30 -19.58 -45.56
CA ILE A 273 1.06 -18.43 -45.04
C ILE A 273 0.17 -17.69 -44.04
N LEU A 274 0.69 -17.47 -42.83
CA LEU A 274 0.00 -16.84 -41.71
C LEU A 274 0.56 -15.45 -41.47
N LYS A 275 -0.34 -14.47 -41.37
CA LYS A 275 0.00 -13.11 -40.99
C LYS A 275 0.08 -13.00 -39.47
N VAL A 276 1.15 -12.40 -38.95
CA VAL A 276 1.37 -12.28 -37.51
C VAL A 276 1.44 -10.81 -37.13
N TYR A 277 0.52 -10.37 -36.27
CA TYR A 277 0.63 -9.11 -35.57
C TYR A 277 1.38 -9.34 -34.25
N MET A 278 2.37 -8.51 -33.96
CA MET A 278 3.24 -8.66 -32.80
C MET A 278 3.59 -7.31 -32.18
N ASP A 279 3.42 -7.17 -30.86
CA ASP A 279 3.75 -5.95 -30.09
C ASP A 279 4.98 -6.14 -29.18
N TYR A 280 5.87 -7.06 -29.56
CA TYR A 280 7.12 -7.37 -28.88
C TYR A 280 8.33 -6.86 -29.66
N ASP A 281 8.79 -5.64 -29.34
CA ASP A 281 9.99 -5.02 -29.94
C ASP A 281 11.24 -5.94 -29.91
N THR A 282 11.30 -6.86 -28.96
CA THR A 282 12.43 -7.79 -28.78
C THR A 282 12.37 -9.03 -29.68
N MET A 283 11.27 -9.24 -30.41
CA MET A 283 11.04 -10.43 -31.24
C MET A 283 11.25 -10.17 -32.73
N ASP A 284 11.58 -8.93 -33.10
CA ASP A 284 11.92 -8.55 -34.47
C ASP A 284 13.08 -9.38 -35.00
N GLY A 285 12.88 -9.97 -36.19
CA GLY A 285 13.90 -10.79 -36.85
C GLY A 285 14.05 -12.22 -36.31
N HIS A 286 13.29 -12.63 -35.29
CA HIS A 286 13.32 -14.00 -34.76
C HIS A 286 12.31 -14.93 -35.45
N LEU A 287 11.22 -14.38 -36.01
CA LEU A 287 10.24 -15.12 -36.80
C LEU A 287 10.73 -15.27 -38.25
N THR A 288 11.57 -16.28 -38.49
CA THR A 288 12.31 -16.45 -39.76
C THR A 288 11.72 -17.48 -40.72
N ASP A 289 10.74 -18.28 -40.28
CA ASP A 289 10.10 -19.28 -41.13
C ASP A 289 9.19 -18.59 -42.16
N PRO A 290 9.34 -18.87 -43.47
CA PRO A 290 8.63 -18.17 -44.54
C PRO A 290 7.11 -18.37 -44.53
N ARG A 291 6.59 -19.30 -43.73
CA ARG A 291 5.14 -19.49 -43.51
C ARG A 291 4.54 -18.41 -42.63
N PHE A 292 5.35 -17.55 -42.02
CA PHE A 292 4.87 -16.47 -41.16
C PHE A 292 5.33 -15.12 -41.69
N VAL A 293 4.39 -14.18 -41.82
CA VAL A 293 4.66 -12.83 -42.32
C VAL A 293 4.19 -11.82 -41.28
N VAL A 294 5.12 -11.03 -40.73
CA VAL A 294 4.78 -9.98 -39.77
C VAL A 294 4.01 -8.86 -40.48
N VAL A 295 2.93 -8.38 -39.86
CA VAL A 295 2.08 -7.30 -40.37
C VAL A 295 1.84 -6.24 -39.30
N ASP A 296 1.74 -4.98 -39.71
CA ASP A 296 1.48 -3.85 -38.81
C ASP A 296 0.01 -3.70 -38.43
N ASP A 297 -0.90 -4.23 -39.26
CA ASP A 297 -2.34 -4.12 -39.06
C ASP A 297 -2.88 -5.33 -38.28
N ARG A 298 -3.39 -5.04 -37.07
CA ARG A 298 -3.92 -6.04 -36.13
C ARG A 298 -5.13 -6.79 -36.66
N ASP A 299 -6.03 -6.11 -37.35
CA ASP A 299 -7.30 -6.70 -37.81
C ASP A 299 -7.09 -7.64 -39.01
N SER A 300 -6.05 -7.41 -39.82
CA SER A 300 -5.71 -8.28 -40.95
C SER A 300 -4.89 -9.52 -40.60
N ALA A 301 -4.46 -9.66 -39.33
CA ALA A 301 -3.60 -10.75 -38.88
C ALA A 301 -4.34 -12.08 -38.74
N ASP A 302 -3.61 -13.18 -38.83
CA ASP A 302 -4.09 -14.54 -38.56
C ASP A 302 -3.71 -15.00 -37.14
N ILE A 303 -2.58 -14.48 -36.64
CA ILE A 303 -2.07 -14.71 -35.30
C ILE A 303 -1.87 -13.35 -34.62
N LEU A 304 -2.42 -13.20 -33.42
CA LEU A 304 -2.13 -12.11 -32.50
C LEU A 304 -1.14 -12.60 -31.45
N PHE A 305 0.08 -12.05 -31.47
CA PHE A 305 1.08 -12.29 -30.45
C PHE A 305 1.28 -11.01 -29.64
N VAL A 306 0.45 -10.82 -28.63
CA VAL A 306 0.30 -9.52 -27.92
C VAL A 306 0.66 -9.59 -26.44
N LYS A 307 1.17 -8.48 -25.89
CA LYS A 307 1.49 -8.26 -24.47
C LYS A 307 0.26 -7.89 -23.65
N GLU A 308 -0.71 -7.24 -24.26
CA GLU A 308 -1.93 -6.84 -23.55
C GLU A 308 -2.77 -8.06 -23.14
N ASN A 309 -3.45 -7.97 -22.00
CA ASN A 309 -4.34 -9.05 -21.55
C ASN A 309 -5.62 -9.07 -22.37
N LEU A 310 -5.82 -10.14 -23.14
CA LEU A 310 -7.03 -10.33 -23.94
C LEU A 310 -8.21 -10.67 -23.03
N LYS A 311 -9.29 -9.89 -23.15
CA LYS A 311 -10.52 -10.06 -22.37
C LYS A 311 -11.63 -10.75 -23.17
N ASN A 312 -11.64 -10.60 -24.49
CA ASN A 312 -12.71 -11.13 -25.31
C ASN A 312 -12.23 -12.32 -26.15
N PHE A 313 -12.68 -13.52 -25.79
CA PHE A 313 -12.42 -14.74 -26.56
C PHE A 313 -13.66 -15.24 -27.32
N LYS A 314 -14.81 -14.56 -27.21
CA LYS A 314 -16.09 -15.07 -27.72
C LYS A 314 -16.14 -15.11 -29.25
N ASN A 315 -15.55 -14.11 -29.92
CA ASN A 315 -15.63 -13.97 -31.39
C ASN A 315 -14.23 -13.92 -32.02
N LEU A 316 -13.31 -14.73 -31.50
CA LEU A 316 -11.91 -14.64 -31.88
C LEU A 316 -11.62 -15.58 -33.06
N HIS A 317 -11.54 -15.02 -34.27
CA HIS A 317 -11.24 -15.76 -35.52
C HIS A 317 -9.74 -15.73 -35.89
N GLN A 318 -8.88 -15.57 -34.89
CA GLN A 318 -7.42 -15.50 -35.00
C GLN A 318 -6.83 -16.46 -33.97
N PHE A 319 -5.58 -16.90 -34.16
CA PHE A 319 -4.86 -17.54 -33.06
C PHE A 319 -4.28 -16.49 -32.12
N VAL A 320 -4.26 -16.77 -30.83
CA VAL A 320 -3.71 -15.88 -29.80
C VAL A 320 -2.69 -16.60 -28.93
N ASN A 321 -1.78 -15.85 -28.34
CA ASN A 321 -0.75 -16.34 -27.43
C ASN A 321 -1.21 -16.46 -25.96
N GLN A 322 -2.53 -16.49 -25.71
CA GLN A 322 -3.14 -16.46 -24.37
C GLN A 322 -4.32 -17.42 -24.29
N PHE A 323 -4.55 -18.01 -23.13
CA PHE A 323 -5.71 -18.86 -22.87
C PHE A 323 -6.78 -18.14 -22.03
N PRO A 324 -8.08 -18.40 -22.29
CA PRO A 324 -9.12 -17.93 -21.38
C PRO A 324 -8.88 -18.45 -19.95
N ASN A 325 -9.02 -17.56 -18.96
CA ASN A 325 -8.79 -17.84 -17.53
C ASN A 325 -7.36 -18.28 -17.14
N GLU A 326 -6.34 -18.03 -17.95
CA GLU A 326 -4.94 -18.29 -17.54
C GLU A 326 -4.53 -17.52 -16.26
N CYS A 327 -5.29 -16.48 -15.88
CA CYS A 327 -5.16 -15.76 -14.60
C CYS A 327 -5.10 -16.70 -13.39
N LEU A 328 -5.76 -17.86 -13.47
CA LEU A 328 -5.76 -18.86 -12.39
C LEU A 328 -4.37 -19.38 -12.01
N VAL A 329 -3.41 -19.32 -12.93
CA VAL A 329 -2.03 -19.78 -12.70
C VAL A 329 -0.99 -18.68 -12.90
N THR A 330 -1.35 -17.57 -13.56
CA THR A 330 -0.43 -16.44 -13.78
C THR A 330 -0.55 -15.34 -12.73
N VAL A 331 -1.68 -15.25 -12.02
CA VAL A 331 -1.86 -14.31 -10.91
C VAL A 331 -1.58 -15.02 -9.59
N LYS A 332 -0.77 -14.39 -8.73
CA LYS A 332 -0.15 -15.02 -7.55
C LYS A 332 -1.16 -15.56 -6.54
N ASP A 333 -2.20 -14.79 -6.25
CA ASP A 333 -3.24 -15.16 -5.28
C ASP A 333 -4.11 -16.31 -5.81
N LEU A 334 -4.48 -16.29 -7.09
CA LEU A 334 -5.21 -17.37 -7.75
C LEU A 334 -4.36 -18.64 -7.89
N LEU A 335 -3.07 -18.50 -8.20
CA LEU A 335 -2.13 -19.62 -8.24
C LEU A 335 -2.03 -20.28 -6.87
N ALA A 336 -1.92 -19.49 -5.80
CA ALA A 336 -1.85 -20.00 -4.44
C ALA A 336 -3.11 -20.81 -4.10
N VAL A 337 -4.30 -20.25 -4.33
CA VAL A 337 -5.57 -20.95 -4.03
C VAL A 337 -5.74 -22.20 -4.91
N THR A 338 -5.47 -22.10 -6.21
CA THR A 338 -5.57 -23.24 -7.15
C THR A 338 -4.56 -24.34 -6.79
N GLY A 339 -3.34 -23.96 -6.44
CA GLY A 339 -2.27 -24.87 -6.05
C GLY A 339 -2.59 -25.63 -4.77
N ARG A 340 -3.15 -24.96 -3.76
CA ARG A 340 -3.56 -25.60 -2.50
C ARG A 340 -4.47 -26.81 -2.74
N ARG A 341 -5.37 -26.75 -3.75
CA ARG A 341 -6.31 -27.83 -4.10
C ARG A 341 -5.65 -29.17 -4.46
N SER A 342 -4.38 -29.20 -4.86
CA SER A 342 -3.74 -30.47 -5.26
C SER A 342 -3.46 -31.40 -4.09
N GLU A 343 -3.23 -30.87 -2.88
CA GLU A 343 -2.89 -31.65 -1.67
C GLU A 343 -3.37 -30.94 -0.39
N LEU A 344 -4.64 -30.53 -0.32
CA LEU A 344 -5.19 -29.78 0.83
C LEU A 344 -4.97 -30.49 2.18
N ASP A 345 -5.05 -31.83 2.19
CA ASP A 345 -5.01 -32.63 3.41
C ASP A 345 -3.59 -32.85 3.96
N ARG A 346 -2.56 -32.45 3.22
CA ARG A 346 -1.19 -32.57 3.71
C ARG A 346 -0.94 -31.54 4.79
N GLN A 347 -0.56 -32.01 5.97
CA GLN A 347 -0.13 -31.19 7.08
C GLN A 347 1.12 -31.79 7.72
N ASN A 348 2.07 -30.93 8.08
CA ASN A 348 3.23 -31.29 8.87
C ASN A 348 3.11 -30.60 10.23
N GLU A 349 2.84 -31.37 11.28
CA GLU A 349 2.67 -30.83 12.63
C GLU A 349 3.95 -30.20 13.17
N ASP A 350 5.13 -30.70 12.79
CA ASP A 350 6.42 -30.18 13.28
C ASP A 350 6.75 -28.81 12.66
N THR A 351 6.50 -28.66 11.35
CA THR A 351 6.82 -27.44 10.60
C THR A 351 5.66 -26.48 10.47
N LEU A 352 4.44 -26.89 10.85
CA LEU A 352 3.17 -26.18 10.60
C LEU A 352 2.86 -25.97 9.11
N GLU A 353 3.56 -26.63 8.20
CA GLU A 353 3.32 -26.49 6.76
C GLU A 353 2.08 -27.29 6.35
N TYR A 354 1.31 -26.72 5.42
CA TYR A 354 0.14 -27.36 4.84
C TYR A 354 0.10 -27.17 3.32
N GLY A 355 -0.69 -28.01 2.65
CA GLY A 355 -0.77 -28.00 1.19
C GLY A 355 0.41 -28.73 0.53
N PRO A 356 0.58 -28.56 -0.80
CA PRO A 356 1.57 -29.33 -1.54
C PRO A 356 3.01 -28.87 -1.26
N SER A 357 3.98 -29.80 -1.22
CA SER A 357 5.40 -29.48 -0.91
C SER A 357 6.05 -28.42 -1.80
N TRP A 358 5.56 -28.28 -3.03
CA TRP A 358 6.13 -27.35 -3.99
C TRP A 358 5.60 -25.93 -3.81
N LEU A 359 4.53 -25.74 -3.04
CA LEU A 359 3.93 -24.44 -2.75
C LEU A 359 4.23 -24.05 -1.30
N PRO A 360 5.01 -22.99 -1.07
CA PRO A 360 5.16 -22.45 0.28
C PRO A 360 3.82 -22.03 0.88
N VAL A 361 3.70 -22.14 2.20
CA VAL A 361 2.57 -21.60 2.95
C VAL A 361 2.36 -20.13 2.57
N THR A 362 1.21 -19.85 1.97
CA THR A 362 0.90 -18.56 1.34
C THR A 362 -0.46 -18.09 1.84
N TYR A 363 -0.60 -16.79 2.09
CA TYR A 363 -1.87 -16.16 2.47
C TYR A 363 -2.16 -14.96 1.58
N ASN A 364 -3.42 -14.73 1.23
CA ASN A 364 -3.89 -13.49 0.64
C ASN A 364 -4.17 -12.48 1.75
N LEU A 365 -3.33 -11.46 1.96
CA LEU A 365 -3.48 -10.52 3.07
C LEU A 365 -4.69 -9.57 2.97
N ASN A 366 -5.43 -9.58 1.85
CA ASN A 366 -6.71 -8.88 1.77
C ASN A 366 -7.84 -9.67 2.44
N THR A 367 -7.77 -11.01 2.46
CA THR A 367 -8.85 -11.90 2.91
C THR A 367 -8.45 -12.84 4.04
N GLU A 368 -7.15 -13.08 4.24
CA GLU A 368 -6.57 -14.10 5.12
C GLU A 368 -5.54 -13.50 6.11
N LEU A 369 -5.57 -12.19 6.34
CA LEU A 369 -4.62 -11.53 7.25
C LEU A 369 -4.65 -12.09 8.68
N PRO A 370 -5.82 -12.32 9.32
CA PRO A 370 -5.83 -12.92 10.66
C PRO A 370 -5.19 -14.30 10.73
N GLN A 371 -5.43 -15.15 9.72
CA GLN A 371 -4.86 -16.48 9.62
C GLN A 371 -3.35 -16.41 9.48
N PHE A 372 -2.86 -15.48 8.65
CA PHE A 372 -1.43 -15.21 8.54
C PHE A 372 -0.81 -14.78 9.87
N VAL A 373 -1.44 -13.87 10.61
CA VAL A 373 -0.92 -13.44 11.92
C VAL A 373 -0.93 -14.60 12.92
N SER A 374 -2.03 -15.35 13.00
CA SER A 374 -2.11 -16.55 13.84
C SER A 374 -1.00 -17.55 13.50
N TYR A 375 -0.79 -17.83 12.22
CA TYR A 375 0.28 -18.69 11.73
C TYR A 375 1.66 -18.22 12.21
N PHE A 376 1.93 -16.93 12.03
CA PHE A 376 3.18 -16.30 12.45
C PHE A 376 3.41 -16.45 13.96
N GLN A 377 2.38 -16.21 14.77
CA GLN A 377 2.44 -16.34 16.23
C GLN A 377 2.63 -17.79 16.68
N HIS A 378 1.95 -18.76 16.06
CA HIS A 378 2.15 -20.18 16.34
C HIS A 378 3.58 -20.64 16.03
N ARG A 379 4.14 -20.21 14.90
CA ARG A 379 5.54 -20.48 14.56
C ARG A 379 6.50 -19.85 15.57
N LYS A 380 6.24 -18.60 15.98
CA LYS A 380 7.04 -17.90 17.01
C LYS A 380 7.01 -18.66 18.33
N LYS A 381 5.82 -19.07 18.81
CA LYS A 381 5.65 -19.86 20.05
C LYS A 381 6.38 -21.20 20.03
N ARG A 382 6.63 -21.77 18.84
CA ARG A 382 7.38 -23.02 18.63
C ARG A 382 8.86 -22.80 18.31
N SER A 383 9.37 -21.57 18.38
CA SER A 383 10.74 -21.22 18.00
C SER A 383 11.11 -21.64 16.57
N LEU A 384 10.12 -21.67 15.67
CA LEU A 384 10.33 -21.93 14.25
C LEU A 384 10.78 -20.65 13.54
N ALA A 385 11.57 -20.80 12.48
CA ALA A 385 11.99 -19.67 11.66
C ALA A 385 10.77 -18.97 11.02
N ASN A 386 10.70 -17.65 11.14
CA ASN A 386 9.62 -16.79 10.66
C ASN A 386 10.06 -15.88 9.51
N MET A 387 10.82 -16.45 8.57
CA MET A 387 11.19 -15.73 7.34
C MET A 387 10.07 -15.83 6.31
N LEU A 388 9.64 -14.68 5.80
CA LEU A 388 8.50 -14.56 4.90
C LEU A 388 8.92 -13.87 3.60
N LYS A 389 8.26 -14.23 2.50
CA LYS A 389 8.38 -13.52 1.22
C LYS A 389 7.06 -12.81 0.95
N ILE A 390 7.10 -11.50 0.86
CA ILE A 390 5.94 -10.69 0.49
C ILE A 390 6.02 -10.45 -1.01
N HIS A 391 4.93 -10.76 -1.70
CA HIS A 391 4.79 -10.46 -3.12
C HIS A 391 3.69 -9.42 -3.29
N CYS A 392 4.08 -8.16 -3.40
CA CYS A 392 3.17 -7.07 -3.79
C CYS A 392 2.81 -7.17 -5.28
#